data_AF-A0A7X4CCP4-F1
#
_entry.id   AF-A0A7X4CCP4-F1
#
_cell.length_a   1.000
_cell.length_b   1.000
_cell.length_c   1.000
_cell.angle_alpha   90.00
_cell.angle_beta   90.00
_cell.angle_gamma   90.00
#
_symmetry.space_group_name_H-M   'P 1'
#
loop_
_entity.id
_entity.type
_entity.pdbx_description
1 polymer ?
#
loop_
_entity_poly.entity_id
_entity_poly.type
_entity_poly.pdbx_seq_one_letter_code
_entity_poly.pdbx_strand_id
1 'polypeptide(L)'
;MTSPVPSLEPLALEGEILQQRAWRMPDLVVYQHGDQEWWVTPLDEDLPLVRLNRMGASLLGAMDGRLSIGALLDQFGKWVCGANQETGRWFLERWSLPRYSLCYFGTEPPSGHSVNAKWDLLLQKVREQWHENVAVESEEHLTEFHHKGIQSHHGHFEIVETTVSHLLREPCEALHGFSYGQLLAKTLRQLGWWSPKPQRVVEVGAGLGYLSQEMAKEFSRVERRGVEYIFLDLTRAFLQSQFALAGKAGWDAKVLNANAEQLPLAESSVDLVIDNENLADMTPVHLSKEELETRKGATPEHQQCLDLIQKLRLNLDTPYPDEAIFNYGAIQFLQELWRVLKPGGRALLIEFGIDSGWPDPVRLPGHTEYEVQYTYLRHAARWLGFREQYCALPQLLSIRRDTQVLCTGAAYAIRRLQDAEGKAFAVRAYTEAELKDALGESLGKLTGLHYHNVLDPAWFGLWDFKALILEKPGGFHRPAYKESQGFRWYSQR
;
A
#
# COMPACT_ATOMS: atom_id res chain seq x y z
N MET A 1 -16.14 -12.96 21.45
CA MET A 1 -15.27 -13.22 22.61
C MET A 1 -13.85 -13.23 22.08
N THR A 2 -13.12 -12.14 22.27
CA THR A 2 -11.74 -12.00 21.82
C THR A 2 -10.84 -12.91 22.65
N SER A 3 -10.18 -13.86 22.01
CA SER A 3 -9.10 -14.62 22.65
C SER A 3 -8.06 -13.65 23.21
N PRO A 4 -7.53 -13.88 24.43
CA PRO A 4 -6.45 -13.06 24.95
C PRO A 4 -5.24 -13.19 24.02
N VAL A 5 -4.76 -12.05 23.54
CA VAL A 5 -3.51 -11.94 22.76
C VAL A 5 -2.39 -12.56 23.59
N PRO A 6 -1.54 -13.45 23.04
CA PRO A 6 -0.42 -14.01 23.81
C PRO A 6 0.47 -12.86 24.27
N SER A 7 0.64 -12.71 25.58
CA SER A 7 1.66 -11.82 26.13
C SER A 7 3.02 -12.42 25.79
N LEU A 8 3.79 -11.78 24.90
CA LEU A 8 5.19 -12.15 24.72
C LEU A 8 5.91 -11.96 26.06
N GLU A 9 6.57 -13.01 26.53
CA GLU A 9 7.34 -12.96 27.77
C GLU A 9 8.49 -11.96 27.64
N PRO A 10 8.83 -11.23 28.72
CA PRO A 10 9.98 -10.34 28.73
C PRO A 10 11.27 -11.10 28.41
N LEU A 11 12.19 -10.47 27.69
CA LEU A 11 13.50 -11.04 27.40
C LEU A 11 14.30 -11.22 28.69
N ALA A 12 14.70 -12.45 29.01
CA ALA A 12 15.58 -12.71 30.13
C ALA A 12 16.98 -12.11 29.87
N LEU A 13 17.37 -11.09 30.63
CA LEU A 13 18.67 -10.41 30.49
C LEU A 13 19.78 -11.20 31.21
N GLU A 14 20.15 -12.34 30.64
CA GLU A 14 21.14 -13.26 31.21
C GLU A 14 22.11 -13.79 30.15
N GLY A 15 23.21 -14.40 30.58
CA GLY A 15 24.15 -15.09 29.70
C GLY A 15 24.72 -14.20 28.58
N GLU A 16 24.65 -14.69 27.35
CA GLU A 16 25.20 -14.03 26.17
C GLU A 16 24.50 -12.71 25.82
N ILE A 17 23.23 -12.55 26.20
CA ILE A 17 22.47 -11.30 25.94
C ILE A 17 23.16 -10.12 26.62
N LEU A 18 23.65 -10.30 27.86
CA LEU A 18 24.33 -9.22 28.58
C LEU A 18 25.61 -8.72 27.89
N GLN A 19 26.21 -9.54 27.02
CA GLN A 19 27.41 -9.19 26.25
C GLN A 19 27.09 -8.52 24.91
N GLN A 20 25.84 -8.58 24.45
CA GLN A 20 25.40 -7.89 23.25
C GLN A 20 25.40 -6.39 23.47
N ARG A 21 25.51 -5.64 22.38
CA ARG A 21 25.37 -4.19 22.31
C ARG A 21 23.93 -3.83 21.95
N ALA A 22 23.52 -2.63 22.33
CA ALA A 22 22.18 -2.11 22.05
C ALA A 22 22.22 -0.93 21.08
N TRP A 23 21.38 -0.98 20.05
CA TRP A 23 21.16 0.09 19.09
C TRP A 23 19.70 0.52 19.11
N ARG A 24 19.45 1.82 19.25
CA ARG A 24 18.14 2.41 19.00
C ARG A 24 17.80 2.25 17.52
N MET A 25 16.52 2.01 17.21
CA MET A 25 16.06 2.07 15.82
C MET A 25 16.35 3.46 15.22
N PRO A 26 16.88 3.53 13.98
CA PRO A 26 17.20 4.82 13.35
C PRO A 26 15.95 5.68 13.19
N ASP A 27 14.86 5.11 12.66
CA ASP A 27 13.62 5.84 12.35
C ASP A 27 12.70 6.06 13.56
N LEU A 28 13.21 5.86 14.78
CA LEU A 28 12.42 6.08 15.98
C LEU A 28 12.18 7.57 16.21
N VAL A 29 10.94 7.99 16.05
CA VAL A 29 10.50 9.34 16.39
C VAL A 29 10.35 9.50 17.90
N VAL A 30 11.06 10.48 18.45
CA VAL A 30 10.96 10.85 19.88
C VAL A 30 10.34 12.25 19.98
N TYR A 31 9.27 12.37 20.77
CA TYR A 31 8.58 13.62 21.02
C TYR A 31 8.86 14.15 22.42
N GLN A 32 9.36 15.37 22.52
CA GLN A 32 9.51 16.07 23.80
C GLN A 32 8.19 16.74 24.19
N HIS A 33 7.36 16.02 24.94
CA HIS A 33 6.07 16.54 25.44
C HIS A 33 6.28 17.73 26.38
N GLY A 34 7.22 17.59 27.34
CA GLY A 34 7.58 18.63 28.31
C GLY A 34 9.05 18.59 28.71
N ASP A 35 9.45 19.46 29.63
CA ASP A 35 10.87 19.63 30.04
C ASP A 35 11.49 18.36 30.63
N GLN A 36 10.66 17.47 31.19
CA GLN A 36 11.08 16.24 31.85
C GLN A 36 10.34 15.00 31.33
N GLU A 37 9.64 15.11 30.19
CA GLU A 37 8.82 14.02 29.65
C GLU A 37 8.98 13.89 28.13
N TRP A 38 9.29 12.67 27.70
CA TRP A 38 9.44 12.29 26.30
C TRP A 38 8.53 11.12 25.97
N TRP A 39 7.93 11.12 24.79
CA TRP A 39 7.08 10.04 24.31
C TRP A 39 7.72 9.37 23.10
N VAL A 40 7.60 8.04 23.05
CA VAL A 40 7.96 7.24 21.88
C VAL A 40 6.84 6.26 21.56
N THR A 41 6.70 5.92 20.29
CA THR A 41 5.64 5.05 19.80
C THR A 41 6.24 3.70 19.42
N PRO A 42 5.81 2.60 20.04
CA PRO A 42 5.98 1.28 19.44
C PRO A 42 5.40 1.28 18.01
N LEU A 43 5.96 0.45 17.14
CA LEU A 43 5.35 0.20 15.83
C LEU A 43 4.00 -0.51 15.98
N ASP A 44 3.83 -1.28 17.05
CA ASP A 44 2.55 -1.87 17.41
C ASP A 44 1.55 -0.80 17.88
N GLU A 45 0.48 -0.62 17.09
CA GLU A 45 -0.57 0.35 17.37
C GLU A 45 -1.43 -0.03 18.59
N ASP A 46 -1.52 -1.33 18.91
CA ASP A 46 -2.23 -1.84 20.08
C ASP A 46 -1.48 -1.55 21.38
N LEU A 47 -0.16 -1.30 21.31
CA LEU A 47 0.64 -0.93 22.47
C LEU A 47 0.50 0.56 22.77
N PRO A 48 0.33 0.99 24.03
CA PRO A 48 0.26 2.41 24.37
C PRO A 48 1.58 3.14 24.07
N LEU A 49 1.50 4.47 23.98
CA LEU A 49 2.69 5.33 23.95
C LEU A 49 3.58 5.05 25.16
N VAL A 50 4.89 4.90 24.92
CA VAL A 50 5.87 4.75 25.98
C VAL A 50 6.29 6.14 26.47
N ARG A 51 6.01 6.43 27.74
CA ARG A 51 6.33 7.71 28.38
C ARG A 51 7.59 7.61 29.21
N LEU A 52 8.59 8.39 28.84
CA LEU A 52 9.91 8.42 29.43
C LEU A 52 10.11 9.69 30.24
N ASN A 53 10.75 9.53 31.39
CA ASN A 53 11.37 10.65 32.09
C ASN A 53 12.80 10.89 31.55
N ARG A 54 13.53 11.82 32.16
CA ARG A 54 14.90 12.16 31.75
C ARG A 54 15.87 10.97 31.81
N MET A 55 15.69 10.09 32.78
CA MET A 55 16.52 8.88 32.89
C MET A 55 16.19 7.89 31.77
N GLY A 56 14.91 7.69 31.46
CA GLY A 56 14.48 6.85 30.33
C GLY A 56 14.95 7.38 28.98
N ALA A 57 14.87 8.69 28.75
CA ALA A 57 15.41 9.32 27.55
C ALA A 57 16.95 9.16 27.46
N SER A 58 17.65 9.23 28.60
CA SER A 58 19.10 9.00 28.66
C SER A 58 19.47 7.54 28.37
N LEU A 59 18.70 6.58 28.90
CA LEU A 59 18.84 5.16 28.57
C LEU A 59 18.66 4.93 27.07
N LEU A 60 17.60 5.46 26.47
CA LEU A 60 17.36 5.36 25.03
C LEU A 60 18.49 5.99 24.21
N GLY A 61 18.99 7.15 24.64
CA GLY A 61 20.13 7.82 23.99
C GLY A 61 21.46 7.08 24.12
N ALA A 62 21.63 6.26 25.17
CA ALA A 62 22.82 5.43 25.39
C ALA A 62 22.84 4.15 24.52
N MET A 63 21.75 3.83 23.82
CA MET A 63 21.66 2.74 22.86
C MET A 63 22.24 3.15 21.50
N ASP A 64 23.51 3.55 21.48
CA ASP A 64 24.23 3.98 20.26
C ASP A 64 25.16 2.89 19.71
N GLY A 65 25.06 1.66 20.24
CA GLY A 65 25.91 0.53 19.89
C GLY A 65 27.25 0.46 20.62
N ARG A 66 27.57 1.40 21.51
CA ARG A 66 28.86 1.40 22.22
C ARG A 66 28.83 0.61 23.52
N LEU A 67 27.73 0.70 24.26
CA LEU A 67 27.55 0.00 25.53
C LEU A 67 26.94 -1.39 25.32
N SER A 68 27.37 -2.35 26.16
CA SER A 68 26.70 -3.63 26.26
C SER A 68 25.40 -3.52 27.06
N ILE A 69 24.50 -4.50 26.91
CA ILE A 69 23.26 -4.58 27.69
C ILE A 69 23.57 -4.70 29.18
N GLY A 70 24.61 -5.46 29.56
CA GLY A 70 25.07 -5.52 30.95
C GLY A 70 25.47 -4.14 31.50
N ALA A 71 26.23 -3.34 30.73
CA ALA A 71 26.60 -1.99 31.15
C ALA A 71 25.39 -1.05 31.26
N LEU A 72 24.43 -1.14 30.33
CA LEU A 72 23.18 -0.39 30.39
C LEU A 72 22.34 -0.81 31.61
N LEU A 73 22.29 -2.11 31.93
CA LEU A 73 21.58 -2.64 33.08
C LEU A 73 22.21 -2.16 34.40
N ASP A 74 23.53 -2.13 34.50
CA ASP A 74 24.24 -1.62 35.68
C ASP A 74 24.00 -0.11 35.87
N GLN A 75 24.01 0.64 34.77
CA GLN A 75 23.86 2.09 34.81
C GLN A 75 22.41 2.54 35.06
N PHE A 76 21.45 1.92 34.37
CA PHE A 76 20.05 2.37 34.32
C PHE A 76 19.06 1.41 34.99
N GLY A 77 19.43 0.15 35.20
CA GLY A 77 18.49 -0.94 35.48
C GLY A 77 17.61 -0.77 36.72
N LYS A 78 18.17 -0.17 37.78
CA LYS A 78 17.46 0.09 39.05
C LYS A 78 16.69 1.41 39.08
N TRP A 79 16.94 2.30 38.12
CA TRP A 79 16.35 3.64 38.12
C TRP A 79 15.00 3.62 37.43
N VAL A 80 14.07 4.42 37.96
CA VAL A 80 12.78 4.67 37.32
C VAL A 80 13.02 5.49 36.06
N CYS A 81 12.59 4.95 34.93
CA CYS A 81 12.78 5.52 33.60
C CYS A 81 11.46 5.95 32.95
N GLY A 82 10.31 5.45 33.43
CA GLY A 82 8.99 5.72 32.89
C GLY A 82 8.01 6.35 33.88
N ALA A 83 6.92 6.90 33.36
CA ALA A 83 5.87 7.52 34.18
C ALA A 83 5.15 6.51 35.11
N ASN A 84 5.11 5.23 34.72
CA ASN A 84 4.45 4.15 35.46
C ASN A 84 5.35 3.46 36.50
N GLN A 85 6.42 4.11 36.97
CA GLN A 85 7.44 3.52 37.85
C GLN A 85 8.26 2.37 37.21
N GLU A 86 8.14 2.19 35.88
CA GLU A 86 8.94 1.23 35.11
C GLU A 86 10.43 1.59 35.17
N THR A 87 11.27 0.60 35.43
CA THR A 87 12.71 0.79 35.57
C THR A 87 13.47 0.61 34.26
N GLY A 88 14.74 1.00 34.22
CA GLY A 88 15.60 0.72 33.05
C GLY A 88 15.66 -0.77 32.68
N ARG A 89 15.58 -1.68 33.68
CA ARG A 89 15.53 -3.13 33.42
C ARG A 89 14.24 -3.50 32.67
N TRP A 90 13.10 -2.98 33.11
CA TRP A 90 11.81 -3.25 32.47
C TRP A 90 11.83 -2.91 30.98
N PHE A 91 12.43 -1.78 30.61
CA PHE A 91 12.57 -1.35 29.23
C PHE A 91 13.55 -2.21 28.43
N LEU A 92 14.72 -2.52 29.00
CA LEU A 92 15.71 -3.39 28.35
C LEU A 92 15.16 -4.80 28.06
N GLU A 93 14.28 -5.33 28.92
CA GLU A 93 13.62 -6.62 28.72
C GLU A 93 12.57 -6.61 27.58
N ARG A 94 12.15 -5.44 27.07
CA ARG A 94 10.98 -5.30 26.19
C ARG A 94 11.24 -4.60 24.87
N TRP A 95 12.10 -3.58 24.84
CA TRP A 95 12.25 -2.72 23.67
C TRP A 95 12.81 -3.41 22.44
N SER A 96 13.50 -4.54 22.59
CA SER A 96 13.98 -5.36 21.48
C SER A 96 12.98 -6.40 21.01
N LEU A 97 11.85 -6.59 21.72
CA LEU A 97 10.84 -7.56 21.33
C LEU A 97 10.08 -7.05 20.10
N PRO A 98 9.65 -7.94 19.18
CA PRO A 98 8.99 -7.56 17.92
C PRO A 98 7.83 -6.57 18.06
N ARG A 99 7.01 -6.69 19.11
CA ARG A 99 5.88 -5.76 19.36
C ARG A 99 6.34 -4.33 19.67
N TYR A 100 7.47 -4.16 20.37
CA TYR A 100 7.98 -2.83 20.68
C TYR A 100 8.85 -2.30 19.55
N SER A 101 9.85 -3.10 19.14
CA SER A 101 10.80 -2.79 18.08
C SER A 101 11.39 -1.37 18.17
N LEU A 102 11.77 -0.97 19.38
CA LEU A 102 12.38 0.34 19.66
C LEU A 102 13.92 0.27 19.64
N CYS A 103 14.49 -0.92 19.85
CA CYS A 103 15.93 -1.15 19.78
C CYS A 103 16.27 -2.56 19.24
N TYR A 104 17.54 -2.76 18.87
CA TYR A 104 18.11 -4.03 18.45
C TYR A 104 19.26 -4.41 19.38
N PHE A 105 19.37 -5.69 19.69
CA PHE A 105 20.43 -6.28 20.49
C PHE A 105 21.25 -7.25 19.62
N GLY A 106 22.58 -7.09 19.62
CA GLY A 106 23.47 -7.89 18.78
C GLY A 106 24.95 -7.63 19.04
N THR A 107 25.82 -8.37 18.36
CA THR A 107 27.28 -8.19 18.45
C THR A 107 27.81 -7.12 17.51
N GLU A 108 27.15 -6.94 16.37
CA GLU A 108 27.48 -5.97 15.32
C GLU A 108 26.24 -5.14 14.97
N PRO A 109 26.43 -3.90 14.50
CA PRO A 109 25.31 -3.16 13.93
C PRO A 109 24.80 -3.94 12.71
N PRO A 110 23.48 -3.98 12.47
CA PRO A 110 22.94 -4.35 11.18
C PRO A 110 23.67 -3.62 10.06
N SER A 111 24.35 -4.38 9.18
CA SER A 111 25.16 -3.84 8.08
C SER A 111 24.87 -4.59 6.78
N GLY A 112 24.78 -3.86 5.65
CA GLY A 112 24.74 -4.45 4.31
C GLY A 112 24.17 -3.53 3.22
N HIS A 113 24.80 -3.54 2.04
CA HIS A 113 24.37 -2.85 0.81
C HIS A 113 23.63 -3.78 -0.18
N SER A 114 23.22 -4.98 0.24
CA SER A 114 22.34 -5.83 -0.56
C SER A 114 20.90 -5.75 -0.04
N VAL A 115 19.96 -6.06 -0.92
CA VAL A 115 18.48 -6.04 -0.80
C VAL A 115 17.92 -6.79 0.43
N ASN A 116 18.76 -7.30 1.34
CA ASN A 116 18.37 -8.08 2.51
C ASN A 116 18.76 -7.44 3.87
N ALA A 117 19.43 -6.29 3.89
CA ALA A 117 20.02 -5.73 5.11
C ALA A 117 19.98 -4.19 5.22
N LYS A 118 18.82 -3.57 4.97
CA LYS A 118 18.54 -2.23 5.50
C LYS A 118 17.88 -2.36 6.89
N TRP A 119 18.08 -1.39 7.78
CA TRP A 119 17.22 -1.26 8.97
C TRP A 119 15.73 -1.24 8.59
N ASP A 120 15.44 -0.73 7.40
CA ASP A 120 14.13 -0.74 6.72
C ASP A 120 13.63 -2.16 6.43
N LEU A 121 14.52 -3.09 6.07
CA LEU A 121 14.20 -4.52 5.88
C LEU A 121 14.10 -5.27 7.21
N LEU A 122 14.75 -4.81 8.27
CA LEU A 122 14.49 -5.32 9.62
C LEU A 122 13.10 -4.88 10.09
N LEU A 123 12.72 -3.63 9.84
CA LEU A 123 11.37 -3.13 10.09
C LEU A 123 10.32 -3.87 9.24
N GLN A 124 10.63 -4.12 7.97
CA GLN A 124 9.79 -4.92 7.08
C GLN A 124 9.69 -6.36 7.55
N LYS A 125 10.80 -7.03 7.88
CA LYS A 125 10.79 -8.40 8.45
C LYS A 125 10.10 -8.48 9.80
N VAL A 126 10.21 -7.45 10.63
CA VAL A 126 9.46 -7.34 11.91
C VAL A 126 7.96 -7.18 11.63
N ARG A 127 7.58 -6.41 10.61
CA ARG A 127 6.19 -6.32 10.14
C ARG A 127 5.72 -7.66 9.59
N GLU A 128 6.48 -8.30 8.71
CA GLU A 128 6.19 -9.62 8.13
C GLU A 128 6.09 -10.70 9.21
N GLN A 129 7.01 -10.76 10.19
CA GLN A 129 6.96 -11.66 11.35
C GLN A 129 5.82 -11.34 12.32
N TRP A 130 5.37 -10.09 12.40
CA TRP A 130 4.14 -9.76 13.10
C TRP A 130 2.94 -10.37 12.34
N HIS A 131 2.89 -10.22 11.02
CA HIS A 131 1.84 -10.80 10.21
C HIS A 131 1.85 -12.35 10.16
N GLU A 132 2.95 -13.02 10.49
CA GLU A 132 2.99 -14.49 10.69
C GLU A 132 2.05 -14.98 11.80
N ASN A 133 1.65 -14.11 12.75
CA ASN A 133 0.71 -14.44 13.84
C ASN A 133 -0.77 -14.23 13.47
N VAL A 134 -1.07 -13.73 12.26
CA VAL A 134 -2.42 -13.73 11.72
C VAL A 134 -2.71 -15.15 11.20
N ALA A 135 -3.85 -15.72 11.61
CA ALA A 135 -4.23 -17.08 11.21
C ALA A 135 -4.19 -17.22 9.69
N VAL A 136 -3.74 -18.37 9.18
CA VAL A 136 -3.77 -18.67 7.74
C VAL A 136 -5.21 -18.52 7.24
N GLU A 137 -5.43 -17.52 6.40
CA GLU A 137 -6.75 -17.20 5.86
C GLU A 137 -7.03 -18.06 4.64
N SER A 138 -8.26 -18.58 4.53
CA SER A 138 -8.71 -19.40 3.38
C SER A 138 -9.21 -18.51 2.24
N GLU A 139 -9.26 -19.05 1.01
CA GLU A 139 -9.71 -18.35 -0.22
C GLU A 139 -11.06 -17.62 -0.10
N GLU A 140 -11.99 -18.08 0.76
CA GLU A 140 -13.30 -17.44 0.98
C GLU A 140 -13.25 -16.18 1.88
N HIS A 141 -12.16 -15.97 2.63
CA HIS A 141 -12.10 -14.99 3.72
C HIS A 141 -12.06 -13.54 3.24
N LEU A 142 -11.40 -13.28 2.11
CA LEU A 142 -11.27 -11.93 1.53
C LEU A 142 -12.64 -11.37 1.11
N THR A 143 -13.41 -12.17 0.38
CA THR A 143 -14.78 -11.82 -0.03
C THR A 143 -15.68 -11.63 1.19
N GLU A 144 -15.50 -12.45 2.25
CA GLU A 144 -16.23 -12.27 3.50
C GLU A 144 -15.85 -10.99 4.25
N PHE A 145 -14.58 -10.58 4.25
CA PHE A 145 -14.13 -9.34 4.87
C PHE A 145 -14.79 -8.10 4.24
N HIS A 146 -14.79 -7.99 2.90
CA HIS A 146 -15.45 -6.88 2.22
C HIS A 146 -16.97 -6.91 2.36
N HIS A 147 -17.58 -8.09 2.50
CA HIS A 147 -19.02 -8.22 2.73
C HIS A 147 -19.47 -7.96 4.17
N LYS A 148 -18.69 -8.38 5.18
CA LYS A 148 -19.12 -8.44 6.59
C LYS A 148 -18.20 -7.70 7.57
N GLY A 149 -16.92 -7.57 7.25
CA GLY A 149 -15.88 -7.00 8.13
C GLY A 149 -15.87 -5.47 8.17
N ILE A 150 -16.12 -4.80 7.06
CA ILE A 150 -16.08 -3.33 6.99
C ILE A 150 -17.45 -2.73 7.32
N GLN A 151 -17.65 -2.39 8.60
CA GLN A 151 -18.91 -1.82 9.10
C GLN A 151 -18.91 -0.28 9.16
N SER A 152 -17.74 0.39 9.07
CA SER A 152 -17.64 1.86 9.06
C SER A 152 -16.43 2.35 8.24
N HIS A 153 -16.55 3.53 7.65
CA HIS A 153 -15.51 4.15 6.82
C HIS A 153 -14.47 4.97 7.62
N HIS A 154 -14.69 5.20 8.91
CA HIS A 154 -13.78 6.01 9.73
C HIS A 154 -12.49 5.24 10.00
N GLY A 155 -11.36 5.81 9.58
CA GLY A 155 -10.02 5.29 9.88
C GLY A 155 -9.56 4.14 9.00
N HIS A 156 -10.38 3.59 8.09
CA HIS A 156 -9.98 2.40 7.29
C HIS A 156 -8.69 2.63 6.50
N PHE A 157 -8.61 3.63 5.62
CA PHE A 157 -7.38 3.90 4.86
C PHE A 157 -6.26 4.55 5.67
N GLU A 158 -6.60 5.12 6.84
CA GLU A 158 -5.61 5.73 7.71
C GLU A 158 -4.95 4.69 8.62
N ILE A 159 -5.65 3.62 9.02
CA ILE A 159 -5.27 2.69 10.09
C ILE A 159 -5.12 1.25 9.56
N VAL A 160 -5.86 0.86 8.53
CA VAL A 160 -5.97 -0.53 8.05
C VAL A 160 -5.16 -0.73 6.76
N GLU A 161 -5.39 0.10 5.75
CA GLU A 161 -4.81 -0.09 4.41
C GLU A 161 -4.45 1.27 3.79
N THR A 162 -3.20 1.70 3.95
CA THR A 162 -2.76 2.97 3.38
C THR A 162 -2.28 2.77 1.96
N THR A 163 -3.06 3.22 0.98
CA THR A 163 -2.75 3.14 -0.45
C THR A 163 -1.85 4.29 -0.93
N VAL A 164 -1.17 4.14 -2.09
CA VAL A 164 -0.39 5.19 -2.75
C VAL A 164 -1.27 6.40 -3.04
N SER A 165 -2.46 6.15 -3.58
CA SER A 165 -3.44 7.20 -3.86
C SER A 165 -3.85 7.96 -2.60
N HIS A 166 -3.93 7.29 -1.44
CA HIS A 166 -4.18 7.93 -0.15
C HIS A 166 -2.99 8.76 0.34
N LEU A 167 -1.76 8.22 0.29
CA LEU A 167 -0.55 8.93 0.73
C LEU A 167 -0.30 10.23 -0.05
N LEU A 168 -0.73 10.26 -1.31
CA LEU A 168 -0.56 11.37 -2.25
C LEU A 168 -1.89 12.04 -2.63
N ARG A 169 -2.94 11.89 -1.81
CA ARG A 169 -4.31 12.38 -2.08
C ARG A 169 -4.44 13.90 -2.17
N GLU A 170 -3.49 14.61 -1.59
CA GLU A 170 -3.46 16.06 -1.57
C GLU A 170 -2.24 16.57 -2.36
N PRO A 171 -2.30 17.80 -2.89
CA PRO A 171 -1.18 18.44 -3.55
C PRO A 171 0.13 18.30 -2.76
N CYS A 172 1.17 17.80 -3.42
CA CYS A 172 2.49 17.69 -2.81
C CYS A 172 3.62 17.95 -3.82
N GLU A 173 4.79 18.29 -3.29
CA GLU A 173 5.98 18.60 -4.08
C GLU A 173 6.43 17.41 -4.95
N ALA A 174 6.33 16.19 -4.44
CA ALA A 174 6.70 14.96 -5.15
C ALA A 174 5.93 14.80 -6.47
N LEU A 175 4.71 15.35 -6.52
CA LEU A 175 3.81 15.33 -7.67
C LEU A 175 3.68 16.70 -8.34
N HIS A 176 4.71 17.55 -8.24
CA HIS A 176 4.76 18.89 -8.86
C HIS A 176 3.63 19.82 -8.41
N GLY A 177 3.19 19.71 -7.16
CA GLY A 177 2.09 20.50 -6.59
C GLY A 177 0.70 20.03 -7.01
N PHE A 178 0.56 18.83 -7.59
CA PHE A 178 -0.71 18.18 -7.87
C PHE A 178 -0.97 17.07 -6.84
N SER A 179 -2.24 16.72 -6.60
CA SER A 179 -2.56 15.44 -5.97
C SER A 179 -2.40 14.29 -6.96
N TYR A 180 -2.37 13.05 -6.44
CA TYR A 180 -2.35 11.83 -7.24
C TYR A 180 -3.46 11.83 -8.31
N GLY A 181 -4.71 12.07 -7.89
CA GLY A 181 -5.84 12.05 -8.81
C GLY A 181 -5.80 13.17 -9.85
N GLN A 182 -5.31 14.37 -9.50
CA GLN A 182 -5.09 15.42 -10.48
C GLN A 182 -4.03 15.03 -11.51
N LEU A 183 -2.88 14.54 -11.06
CA LEU A 183 -1.80 14.13 -11.96
C LEU A 183 -2.25 12.99 -12.86
N LEU A 184 -3.00 12.02 -12.34
CA LEU A 184 -3.56 10.93 -13.12
C LEU A 184 -4.52 11.45 -14.20
N ALA A 185 -5.47 12.32 -13.86
CA ALA A 185 -6.38 12.93 -14.84
C ALA A 185 -5.63 13.68 -15.95
N LYS A 186 -4.54 14.39 -15.59
CA LYS A 186 -3.67 15.07 -16.55
C LYS A 186 -2.97 14.08 -17.48
N THR A 187 -2.46 12.97 -16.95
CA THR A 187 -1.89 11.87 -17.75
C THR A 187 -2.92 11.27 -18.70
N LEU A 188 -4.14 10.97 -18.23
CA LEU A 188 -5.23 10.49 -19.10
C LEU A 188 -5.56 11.48 -20.23
N ARG A 189 -5.55 12.78 -19.95
CA ARG A 189 -5.74 13.82 -20.98
C ARG A 189 -4.58 13.82 -21.99
N GLN A 190 -3.33 13.70 -21.54
CA GLN A 190 -2.15 13.65 -22.41
C GLN A 190 -2.14 12.40 -23.30
N LEU A 191 -2.63 11.26 -22.80
CA LEU A 191 -2.87 10.05 -23.59
C LEU A 191 -4.02 10.22 -24.61
N GLY A 192 -4.75 11.34 -24.54
CA GLY A 192 -5.90 11.61 -25.40
C GLY A 192 -7.11 10.77 -25.03
N TRP A 193 -7.25 10.38 -23.76
CA TRP A 193 -8.35 9.53 -23.27
C TRP A 193 -9.62 10.30 -22.94
N TRP A 194 -9.51 11.62 -22.87
CA TRP A 194 -10.64 12.53 -22.73
C TRP A 194 -11.07 13.19 -24.05
N SER A 195 -10.49 12.76 -25.18
CA SER A 195 -10.79 13.28 -26.53
C SER A 195 -10.89 12.14 -27.57
N PRO A 196 -12.11 11.71 -27.96
CA PRO A 196 -13.40 12.29 -27.60
C PRO A 196 -13.73 12.08 -26.11
N LYS A 197 -14.61 12.94 -25.58
CA LYS A 197 -15.09 12.86 -24.20
C LYS A 197 -15.77 11.50 -23.95
N PRO A 198 -15.40 10.75 -22.89
CA PRO A 198 -16.08 9.50 -22.54
C PRO A 198 -17.52 9.78 -22.12
N GLN A 199 -18.44 8.86 -22.40
CA GLN A 199 -19.81 8.95 -21.92
C GLN A 199 -20.00 8.17 -20.62
N ARG A 200 -19.29 7.05 -20.48
CA ARG A 200 -19.33 6.19 -19.30
C ARG A 200 -17.93 5.86 -18.81
N VAL A 201 -17.65 6.24 -17.56
CA VAL A 201 -16.44 5.89 -16.82
C VAL A 201 -16.84 4.96 -15.68
N VAL A 202 -16.10 3.88 -15.47
CA VAL A 202 -16.28 2.98 -14.33
C VAL A 202 -15.02 3.04 -13.48
N GLU A 203 -15.15 3.27 -12.18
CA GLU A 203 -14.08 3.13 -11.20
C GLU A 203 -14.39 1.92 -10.32
N VAL A 204 -13.48 0.95 -10.31
CA VAL A 204 -13.59 -0.29 -9.54
C VAL A 204 -12.79 -0.14 -8.25
N GLY A 205 -13.39 -0.50 -7.11
CA GLY A 205 -12.69 -0.45 -5.82
C GLY A 205 -12.24 0.96 -5.43
N ALA A 206 -13.12 1.96 -5.59
CA ALA A 206 -12.74 3.38 -5.49
C ALA A 206 -12.39 3.88 -4.07
N GLY A 207 -12.26 2.97 -3.09
CA GLY A 207 -12.11 3.28 -1.68
C GLY A 207 -13.16 4.30 -1.22
N LEU A 208 -12.76 5.40 -0.58
CA LEU A 208 -13.72 6.44 -0.17
C LEU A 208 -14.18 7.38 -1.29
N GLY A 209 -13.60 7.28 -2.50
CA GLY A 209 -13.91 8.11 -3.67
C GLY A 209 -12.99 9.32 -3.87
N TYR A 210 -11.85 9.38 -3.18
CA TYR A 210 -10.91 10.50 -3.27
C TYR A 210 -10.31 10.67 -4.67
N LEU A 211 -9.99 9.58 -5.36
CA LEU A 211 -9.43 9.63 -6.71
C LEU A 211 -10.36 10.39 -7.67
N SER A 212 -11.63 9.98 -7.76
CA SER A 212 -12.65 10.67 -8.57
C SER A 212 -12.80 12.15 -8.23
N GLN A 213 -12.74 12.50 -6.93
CA GLN A 213 -12.87 13.87 -6.45
C GLN A 213 -11.71 14.74 -6.92
N GLU A 214 -10.49 14.23 -6.82
CA GLU A 214 -9.28 14.93 -7.24
C GLU A 214 -9.18 15.03 -8.76
N MET A 215 -9.51 13.96 -9.49
CA MET A 215 -9.56 13.97 -10.96
C MET A 215 -10.51 15.04 -11.49
N ALA A 216 -11.66 15.27 -10.84
CA ALA A 216 -12.61 16.31 -11.25
C ALA A 216 -12.04 17.73 -11.25
N LYS A 217 -10.99 18.00 -10.46
CA LYS A 217 -10.36 19.33 -10.42
C LYS A 217 -9.64 19.66 -11.74
N GLU A 218 -9.18 18.64 -12.46
CA GLU A 218 -8.51 18.82 -13.75
C GLU A 218 -9.47 18.98 -14.93
N PHE A 219 -10.74 18.60 -14.77
CA PHE A 219 -11.76 18.70 -15.81
C PHE A 219 -12.70 19.88 -15.55
N SER A 220 -12.91 20.71 -16.57
CA SER A 220 -13.94 21.75 -16.49
C SER A 220 -15.33 21.13 -16.29
N ARG A 221 -16.28 21.92 -15.78
CA ARG A 221 -17.67 21.48 -15.62
C ARG A 221 -18.28 21.00 -16.95
N VAL A 222 -17.87 21.59 -18.07
CA VAL A 222 -18.34 21.20 -19.43
C VAL A 222 -17.78 19.85 -19.85
N GLU A 223 -16.50 19.58 -19.55
CA GLU A 223 -15.87 18.29 -19.82
C GLU A 223 -16.44 17.16 -18.97
N ARG A 224 -16.93 17.45 -17.76
CA ARG A 224 -17.60 16.47 -16.89
C ARG A 224 -19.07 16.27 -17.21
N ARG A 225 -19.73 17.28 -17.77
CA ARG A 225 -21.18 17.23 -18.04
C ARG A 225 -21.52 16.09 -19.00
N GLY A 226 -22.44 15.22 -18.57
CA GLY A 226 -22.91 14.07 -19.35
C GLY A 226 -21.93 12.90 -19.38
N VAL A 227 -20.89 12.91 -18.53
CA VAL A 227 -20.09 11.72 -18.22
C VAL A 227 -20.76 11.02 -17.06
N GLU A 228 -21.30 9.83 -17.30
CA GLU A 228 -21.81 8.93 -16.27
C GLU A 228 -20.61 8.27 -15.58
N TYR A 229 -20.41 8.59 -14.29
CA TYR A 229 -19.30 8.07 -13.48
C TYR A 229 -19.84 6.99 -12.55
N ILE A 230 -19.47 5.73 -12.79
CA ILE A 230 -20.02 4.57 -12.11
C ILE A 230 -18.97 4.04 -11.14
N PHE A 231 -19.27 4.05 -9.85
CA PHE A 231 -18.51 3.32 -8.85
C PHE A 231 -19.02 1.88 -8.77
N LEU A 232 -18.11 0.92 -8.85
CA LEU A 232 -18.40 -0.49 -8.64
C LEU A 232 -17.54 -0.99 -7.47
N ASP A 233 -18.20 -1.49 -6.42
CA ASP A 233 -17.52 -1.87 -5.19
C ASP A 233 -18.26 -3.01 -4.48
N LEU A 234 -17.53 -3.98 -3.93
CA LEU A 234 -18.09 -5.04 -3.08
C LEU A 234 -18.46 -4.49 -1.69
N THR A 235 -17.73 -3.49 -1.20
CA THR A 235 -17.87 -2.90 0.12
C THR A 235 -18.97 -1.84 0.14
N ARG A 236 -20.17 -2.24 0.56
CA ARG A 236 -21.35 -1.36 0.57
C ARG A 236 -21.17 -0.07 1.38
N ALA A 237 -20.37 -0.10 2.45
CA ALA A 237 -20.13 1.06 3.31
C ALA A 237 -19.42 2.21 2.57
N PHE A 238 -18.62 1.91 1.55
CA PHE A 238 -17.85 2.91 0.80
C PHE A 238 -18.68 3.63 -0.26
N LEU A 239 -19.65 2.94 -0.87
CA LEU A 239 -20.52 3.49 -1.92
C LEU A 239 -21.19 4.81 -1.52
N GLN A 240 -21.59 4.96 -0.25
CA GLN A 240 -22.19 6.21 0.23
C GLN A 240 -21.21 7.38 0.19
N SER A 241 -19.95 7.16 0.60
CA SER A 241 -18.89 8.16 0.55
C SER A 241 -18.57 8.52 -0.90
N GLN A 242 -18.35 7.51 -1.74
CA GLN A 242 -18.03 7.67 -3.16
C GLN A 242 -19.09 8.52 -3.88
N PHE A 243 -20.37 8.18 -3.72
CA PHE A 243 -21.48 8.93 -4.29
C PHE A 243 -21.51 10.40 -3.80
N ALA A 244 -21.32 10.62 -2.50
CA ALA A 244 -21.34 11.95 -1.91
C ALA A 244 -20.17 12.82 -2.39
N LEU A 245 -18.95 12.28 -2.42
CA LEU A 245 -17.76 13.01 -2.88
C LEU A 245 -17.83 13.31 -4.38
N ALA A 246 -18.26 12.34 -5.19
CA ALA A 246 -18.39 12.52 -6.62
C ALA A 246 -19.46 13.57 -6.98
N GLY A 247 -20.59 13.58 -6.26
CA GLY A 247 -21.63 14.60 -6.42
C GLY A 247 -21.13 16.00 -6.07
N LYS A 248 -20.39 16.15 -4.96
CA LYS A 248 -19.71 17.43 -4.61
C LYS A 248 -18.69 17.83 -5.67
N ALA A 249 -17.99 16.85 -6.24
CA ALA A 249 -17.04 17.02 -7.32
C ALA A 249 -17.73 17.16 -8.70
N GLY A 250 -19.06 17.28 -8.79
CA GLY A 250 -19.79 17.61 -10.01
C GLY A 250 -19.86 16.49 -11.07
N TRP A 251 -19.62 15.24 -10.68
CA TRP A 251 -19.87 14.07 -11.52
C TRP A 251 -21.36 13.70 -11.54
N ASP A 252 -21.81 13.10 -12.65
CA ASP A 252 -23.08 12.38 -12.70
C ASP A 252 -22.83 10.95 -12.21
N ALA A 253 -22.85 10.78 -10.88
CA ALA A 253 -22.39 9.58 -10.23
C ALA A 253 -23.48 8.50 -10.13
N LYS A 254 -23.08 7.23 -10.27
CA LYS A 254 -23.88 6.05 -9.94
C LYS A 254 -23.04 5.09 -9.11
N VAL A 255 -23.71 4.26 -8.32
CA VAL A 255 -23.07 3.24 -7.49
C VAL A 255 -23.66 1.87 -7.79
N LEU A 256 -22.80 0.87 -7.90
CA LEU A 256 -23.16 -0.53 -8.10
C LEU A 256 -22.45 -1.37 -7.03
N ASN A 257 -23.22 -2.06 -6.20
CA ASN A 257 -22.64 -3.05 -5.29
C ASN A 257 -22.54 -4.39 -6.01
N ALA A 258 -21.34 -4.74 -6.48
CA ALA A 258 -21.14 -5.94 -7.29
C ALA A 258 -19.67 -6.37 -7.29
N ASN A 259 -19.44 -7.64 -7.68
CA ASN A 259 -18.10 -8.18 -7.89
C ASN A 259 -17.54 -7.71 -9.25
N ALA A 260 -16.32 -7.18 -9.25
CA ALA A 260 -15.62 -6.77 -10.47
C ALA A 260 -15.27 -7.94 -11.39
N GLU A 261 -15.03 -9.13 -10.83
CA GLU A 261 -14.76 -10.36 -11.58
C GLU A 261 -15.95 -10.82 -12.42
N GLN A 262 -17.14 -10.27 -12.16
CA GLN A 262 -18.38 -10.50 -12.91
C GLN A 262 -19.15 -9.19 -13.06
N LEU A 263 -18.73 -8.34 -14.01
CA LEU A 263 -19.27 -6.99 -14.16
C LEU A 263 -20.76 -7.02 -14.55
N PRO A 264 -21.66 -6.39 -13.77
CA PRO A 264 -23.10 -6.33 -14.07
C PRO A 264 -23.41 -5.24 -15.12
N LEU A 265 -22.57 -5.14 -16.15
CA LEU A 265 -22.65 -4.15 -17.22
C LEU A 265 -22.88 -4.82 -18.56
N ALA A 266 -23.59 -4.13 -19.45
CA ALA A 266 -23.84 -4.62 -20.79
C ALA A 266 -22.52 -4.71 -21.60
N GLU A 267 -22.49 -5.64 -22.56
CA GLU A 267 -21.40 -5.76 -23.52
C GLU A 267 -21.19 -4.45 -24.28
N SER A 268 -19.93 -4.07 -24.52
CA SER A 268 -19.55 -2.88 -25.30
C SER A 268 -20.28 -1.60 -24.87
N SER A 269 -20.39 -1.37 -23.56
CA SER A 269 -21.15 -0.25 -22.99
C SER A 269 -20.29 0.79 -22.27
N VAL A 270 -19.02 0.50 -21.98
CA VAL A 270 -18.11 1.36 -21.21
C VAL A 270 -17.04 1.98 -22.10
N ASP A 271 -16.75 3.27 -21.90
CA ASP A 271 -15.68 3.98 -22.63
C ASP A 271 -14.34 3.90 -21.91
N LEU A 272 -14.35 4.01 -20.57
CA LEU A 272 -13.16 3.99 -19.73
C LEU A 272 -13.42 3.21 -18.43
N VAL A 273 -12.52 2.31 -18.07
CA VAL A 273 -12.44 1.71 -16.74
C VAL A 273 -11.16 2.15 -16.04
N ILE A 274 -11.25 2.46 -14.75
CA ILE A 274 -10.11 2.75 -13.88
C ILE A 274 -10.21 1.77 -12.71
N ASP A 275 -9.15 1.01 -12.52
CA ASP A 275 -8.93 0.14 -11.36
C ASP A 275 -7.59 0.58 -10.76
N ASN A 276 -7.62 1.06 -9.52
CA ASN A 276 -6.44 1.62 -8.85
C ASN A 276 -6.36 1.03 -7.46
N GLU A 277 -5.40 0.12 -7.26
CA GLU A 277 -5.13 -0.56 -5.99
C GLU A 277 -6.37 -1.37 -5.56
N ASN A 278 -6.77 -2.31 -6.43
CA ASN A 278 -7.91 -3.23 -6.23
C ASN A 278 -7.68 -4.62 -6.88
N LEU A 279 -6.69 -4.79 -7.75
CA LEU A 279 -6.41 -6.10 -8.38
C LEU A 279 -5.88 -7.11 -7.36
N ALA A 280 -5.17 -6.64 -6.33
CA ALA A 280 -4.60 -7.49 -5.28
C ALA A 280 -5.67 -8.07 -4.35
N ASP A 281 -6.86 -7.45 -4.32
CA ASP A 281 -8.04 -7.92 -3.60
C ASP A 281 -8.94 -8.85 -4.43
N MET A 282 -8.51 -9.24 -5.63
CA MET A 282 -9.26 -10.20 -6.44
C MET A 282 -8.94 -11.64 -6.06
N THR A 283 -9.90 -12.53 -6.27
CA THR A 283 -9.88 -13.93 -5.83
C THR A 283 -8.58 -14.63 -6.27
N PRO A 284 -7.70 -15.03 -5.34
CA PRO A 284 -6.57 -15.91 -5.62
C PRO A 284 -7.05 -17.36 -5.76
N VAL A 285 -6.24 -18.21 -6.41
CA VAL A 285 -6.38 -19.67 -6.33
C VAL A 285 -5.03 -20.26 -5.97
N HIS A 286 -5.02 -21.11 -4.95
CA HIS A 286 -3.83 -21.78 -4.44
C HIS A 286 -3.69 -23.17 -5.07
N LEU A 287 -2.87 -23.28 -6.11
CA LEU A 287 -2.64 -24.53 -6.82
C LEU A 287 -1.42 -25.26 -6.23
N SER A 288 -1.54 -26.56 -6.00
CA SER A 288 -0.37 -27.37 -5.68
C SER A 288 0.50 -27.61 -6.92
N LYS A 289 1.77 -27.94 -6.68
CA LYS A 289 2.69 -28.41 -7.72
C LYS A 289 2.12 -29.55 -8.56
N GLU A 290 1.50 -30.54 -7.92
CA GLU A 290 0.93 -31.72 -8.60
C GLU A 290 -0.21 -31.32 -9.56
N GLU A 291 -1.07 -30.38 -9.15
CA GLU A 291 -2.16 -29.88 -9.99
C GLU A 291 -1.63 -29.17 -11.24
N LEU A 292 -0.57 -28.37 -11.11
CA LEU A 292 0.08 -27.69 -12.24
C LEU A 292 0.79 -28.67 -13.19
N GLU A 293 1.44 -29.70 -12.66
CA GLU A 293 2.14 -30.72 -13.47
C GLU A 293 1.15 -31.66 -14.19
N THR A 294 0.10 -32.09 -13.50
CA THR A 294 -0.86 -33.07 -14.02
C THR A 294 -2.03 -32.44 -14.77
N ARG A 295 -2.27 -31.13 -14.57
CA ARG A 295 -3.42 -30.37 -15.07
C ARG A 295 -4.76 -30.92 -14.61
N LYS A 296 -4.80 -31.45 -13.39
CA LYS A 296 -6.03 -31.93 -12.75
C LYS A 296 -6.21 -31.19 -11.45
N GLY A 297 -7.29 -30.43 -11.33
CA GLY A 297 -7.62 -29.69 -10.11
C GLY A 297 -8.16 -30.61 -9.03
N ALA A 298 -7.81 -30.33 -7.77
CA ALA A 298 -8.34 -31.00 -6.60
C ALA A 298 -9.81 -30.61 -6.33
N THR A 299 -10.21 -29.41 -6.75
CA THR A 299 -11.57 -28.86 -6.65
C THR A 299 -12.09 -28.41 -8.02
N PRO A 300 -13.42 -28.22 -8.19
CA PRO A 300 -13.99 -27.61 -9.39
C PRO A 300 -13.40 -26.23 -9.71
N GLU A 301 -13.14 -25.42 -8.69
CA GLU A 301 -12.56 -24.08 -8.80
C GLU A 301 -11.12 -24.16 -9.31
N HIS A 302 -10.30 -25.07 -8.75
CA HIS A 302 -8.94 -25.31 -9.23
C HIS A 302 -8.94 -25.82 -10.67
N GLN A 303 -9.87 -26.72 -11.02
CA GLN A 303 -9.99 -27.20 -12.39
C GLN A 303 -10.36 -26.07 -13.36
N GLN A 304 -11.28 -25.17 -12.98
CA GLN A 304 -11.61 -23.99 -13.79
C GLN A 304 -10.40 -23.07 -13.98
N CYS A 305 -9.60 -22.88 -12.93
CA CYS A 305 -8.36 -22.11 -12.99
C CYS A 305 -7.35 -22.75 -13.95
N LEU A 306 -7.12 -24.06 -13.85
CA LEU A 306 -6.23 -24.81 -14.76
C LEU A 306 -6.72 -24.79 -16.22
N ASP A 307 -8.03 -24.94 -16.43
CA ASP A 307 -8.65 -24.85 -17.76
C ASP A 307 -8.46 -23.44 -18.36
N LEU A 308 -8.57 -22.40 -17.54
CA LEU A 308 -8.33 -21.02 -17.94
C LEU A 308 -6.86 -20.79 -18.32
N ILE A 309 -5.93 -21.26 -17.49
CA ILE A 309 -4.48 -21.23 -17.77
C ILE A 309 -4.20 -21.91 -19.13
N GLN A 310 -4.78 -23.08 -19.37
CA GLN A 310 -4.61 -23.83 -20.62
C GLN A 310 -5.22 -23.10 -21.82
N LYS A 311 -6.43 -22.56 -21.68
CA LYS A 311 -7.14 -21.82 -22.72
C LYS A 311 -6.34 -20.60 -23.17
N LEU A 312 -5.80 -19.85 -22.21
CA LEU A 312 -4.98 -18.67 -22.44
C LEU A 312 -3.55 -19.01 -22.88
N ARG A 313 -3.13 -20.27 -22.75
CA ARG A 313 -1.77 -20.75 -23.07
C ARG A 313 -0.70 -19.98 -22.29
N LEU A 314 -0.98 -19.71 -21.02
CA LEU A 314 -0.02 -19.02 -20.15
C LEU A 314 1.23 -19.87 -19.99
N ASN A 315 2.39 -19.24 -20.13
CA ASN A 315 3.68 -19.85 -19.88
C ASN A 315 4.06 -19.54 -18.43
N LEU A 316 3.76 -20.47 -17.53
CA LEU A 316 4.01 -20.33 -16.10
C LEU A 316 5.50 -20.58 -15.80
N ASP A 317 6.02 -19.88 -14.79
CA ASP A 317 7.41 -20.01 -14.38
C ASP A 317 7.68 -21.37 -13.74
N THR A 318 8.83 -21.97 -14.11
CA THR A 318 9.27 -23.28 -13.60
C THR A 318 10.64 -23.15 -12.92
N PRO A 319 10.95 -23.98 -11.90
CA PRO A 319 10.10 -25.04 -11.33
C PRO A 319 8.88 -24.49 -10.58
N TYR A 320 7.79 -25.25 -10.56
CA TYR A 320 6.60 -24.89 -9.77
C TYR A 320 6.90 -25.02 -8.27
N PRO A 321 6.49 -24.03 -7.44
CA PRO A 321 6.56 -24.14 -5.99
C PRO A 321 5.57 -25.19 -5.48
N ASP A 322 5.74 -25.64 -4.24
CA ASP A 322 4.84 -26.63 -3.63
C ASP A 322 3.40 -26.11 -3.51
N GLU A 323 3.27 -24.82 -3.23
CA GLU A 323 2.03 -24.04 -3.24
C GLU A 323 2.22 -22.82 -4.14
N ALA A 324 1.36 -22.68 -5.15
CA ALA A 324 1.45 -21.67 -6.19
C ALA A 324 0.20 -20.80 -6.18
N ILE A 325 0.36 -19.52 -5.86
CA ILE A 325 -0.73 -18.55 -5.90
C ILE A 325 -0.93 -18.08 -7.34
N PHE A 326 -2.16 -18.14 -7.83
CA PHE A 326 -2.53 -17.65 -9.16
C PHE A 326 -3.60 -16.57 -9.05
N ASN A 327 -3.38 -15.40 -9.70
CA ASN A 327 -4.34 -14.28 -9.70
C ASN A 327 -5.57 -14.56 -10.59
N TYR A 328 -6.38 -15.58 -10.24
CA TYR A 328 -7.51 -16.04 -11.01
C TYR A 328 -8.56 -14.94 -11.25
N GLY A 329 -8.96 -14.25 -10.19
CA GLY A 329 -9.93 -13.15 -10.23
C GLY A 329 -9.49 -11.99 -11.12
N ALA A 330 -8.21 -11.60 -11.06
CA ALA A 330 -7.65 -10.56 -11.94
C ALA A 330 -7.74 -10.94 -13.43
N ILE A 331 -7.55 -12.22 -13.77
CA ILE A 331 -7.70 -12.71 -15.14
C ILE A 331 -9.18 -12.76 -15.55
N GLN A 332 -10.09 -13.14 -14.64
CA GLN A 332 -11.54 -13.06 -14.89
C GLN A 332 -11.98 -11.61 -15.15
N PHE A 333 -11.50 -10.67 -14.34
CA PHE A 333 -11.77 -9.25 -14.53
C PHE A 333 -11.28 -8.76 -15.90
N LEU A 334 -10.09 -9.17 -16.37
CA LEU A 334 -9.66 -8.85 -17.75
C LEU A 334 -10.62 -9.36 -18.83
N GLN A 335 -11.21 -10.55 -18.65
CA GLN A 335 -12.20 -11.09 -19.59
C GLN A 335 -13.47 -10.24 -19.59
N GLU A 336 -13.90 -9.78 -18.41
CA GLU A 336 -15.03 -8.89 -18.26
C GLU A 336 -14.75 -7.50 -18.85
N LEU A 337 -13.55 -6.94 -18.67
CA LEU A 337 -13.12 -5.72 -19.34
C LEU A 337 -13.22 -5.87 -20.86
N TRP A 338 -12.74 -6.99 -21.41
CA TRP A 338 -12.85 -7.26 -22.84
C TRP A 338 -14.31 -7.25 -23.30
N ARG A 339 -15.22 -7.83 -22.51
CA ARG A 339 -16.65 -7.86 -22.80
C ARG A 339 -17.30 -6.47 -22.74
N VAL A 340 -17.10 -5.73 -21.65
CA VAL A 340 -17.86 -4.49 -21.38
C VAL A 340 -17.31 -3.26 -22.09
N LEU A 341 -16.01 -3.23 -22.42
CA LEU A 341 -15.44 -2.09 -23.13
C LEU A 341 -15.96 -2.02 -24.57
N LYS A 342 -16.30 -0.80 -25.01
CA LYS A 342 -16.59 -0.51 -26.41
C LYS A 342 -15.35 -0.75 -27.29
N PRO A 343 -15.50 -0.95 -28.61
CA PRO A 343 -14.39 -0.78 -29.54
C PRO A 343 -13.76 0.61 -29.39
N GLY A 344 -12.46 0.68 -29.13
CA GLY A 344 -11.72 1.90 -28.78
C GLY A 344 -11.85 2.33 -27.31
N GLY A 345 -12.63 1.60 -26.51
CA GLY A 345 -12.71 1.75 -25.07
C GLY A 345 -11.41 1.30 -24.39
N ARG A 346 -11.16 1.84 -23.19
CA ARG A 346 -9.86 1.74 -22.53
C ARG A 346 -9.99 1.34 -21.07
N ALA A 347 -8.95 0.72 -20.53
CA ALA A 347 -8.83 0.46 -19.10
C ALA A 347 -7.44 0.86 -18.60
N LEU A 348 -7.39 1.41 -17.40
CA LEU A 348 -6.16 1.65 -16.66
C LEU A 348 -6.23 0.82 -15.38
N LEU A 349 -5.28 -0.09 -15.21
CA LEU A 349 -5.17 -0.96 -14.04
C LEU A 349 -3.86 -0.65 -13.34
N ILE A 350 -3.90 -0.22 -12.08
CA ILE A 350 -2.72 0.12 -11.28
C ILE A 350 -2.73 -0.75 -10.04
N GLU A 351 -1.66 -1.51 -9.80
CA GLU A 351 -1.51 -2.34 -8.61
C GLU A 351 -0.05 -2.62 -8.27
N PHE A 352 0.24 -2.99 -7.02
CA PHE A 352 1.51 -3.62 -6.65
C PHE A 352 1.65 -5.03 -7.24
N GLY A 353 2.87 -5.40 -7.64
CA GLY A 353 3.11 -6.75 -8.09
C GLY A 353 4.45 -6.99 -8.75
N ILE A 354 4.56 -8.17 -9.34
CA ILE A 354 5.81 -8.77 -9.80
C ILE A 354 5.75 -9.07 -11.31
N ASP A 355 6.94 -9.20 -11.91
CA ASP A 355 7.11 -9.56 -13.32
C ASP A 355 7.62 -11.00 -13.53
N SER A 356 8.14 -11.62 -12.46
CA SER A 356 8.79 -12.93 -12.51
C SER A 356 8.56 -13.69 -11.21
N GLY A 357 8.42 -15.00 -11.30
CA GLY A 357 8.15 -15.86 -10.16
C GLY A 357 6.65 -15.98 -9.88
N TRP A 358 6.34 -16.29 -8.63
CA TRP A 358 4.99 -16.54 -8.16
C TRP A 358 4.57 -15.45 -7.18
N PRO A 359 3.33 -14.97 -7.22
CA PRO A 359 2.80 -14.03 -6.24
C PRO A 359 3.04 -14.47 -4.81
N ASP A 360 3.44 -13.54 -3.96
CA ASP A 360 3.42 -13.70 -2.52
C ASP A 360 2.16 -13.06 -1.89
N PRO A 361 1.69 -13.59 -0.74
CA PRO A 361 0.62 -12.96 0.03
C PRO A 361 1.16 -11.76 0.82
N VAL A 362 0.46 -10.64 0.75
CA VAL A 362 0.69 -9.43 1.55
C VAL A 362 -0.38 -9.34 2.62
N ARG A 363 0.01 -9.71 3.84
CA ARG A 363 -0.91 -9.73 4.99
C ARG A 363 -1.11 -8.33 5.54
N LEU A 364 -2.35 -7.91 5.66
CA LEU A 364 -2.76 -6.62 6.24
C LEU A 364 -3.63 -6.83 7.49
N PRO A 365 -3.89 -5.78 8.28
CA PRO A 365 -4.81 -5.87 9.41
C PRO A 365 -6.24 -6.25 8.99
N GLY A 366 -6.57 -7.54 9.09
CA GLY A 366 -7.93 -8.05 8.90
C GLY A 366 -8.21 -8.69 7.54
N HIS A 367 -7.29 -8.57 6.58
CA HIS A 367 -7.36 -9.24 5.27
C HIS A 367 -5.97 -9.49 4.69
N THR A 368 -5.88 -10.31 3.64
CA THR A 368 -4.63 -10.62 2.92
C THR A 368 -4.78 -10.25 1.45
N GLU A 369 -3.96 -9.35 0.97
CA GLU A 369 -3.84 -9.03 -0.45
C GLU A 369 -2.81 -9.95 -1.12
N TYR A 370 -2.82 -10.03 -2.45
CA TYR A 370 -1.92 -10.89 -3.19
C TYR A 370 -1.24 -10.13 -4.33
N GLU A 371 0.08 -10.27 -4.44
CA GLU A 371 0.84 -9.63 -5.52
C GLU A 371 0.28 -9.98 -6.90
N VAL A 372 0.19 -8.98 -7.79
CA VAL A 372 -0.24 -9.24 -9.16
C VAL A 372 0.93 -9.71 -10.02
N GLN A 373 0.80 -10.87 -10.65
CA GLN A 373 1.78 -11.35 -11.63
C GLN A 373 1.50 -10.75 -13.02
N TYR A 374 2.16 -9.63 -13.31
CA TYR A 374 1.94 -8.84 -14.52
C TYR A 374 2.34 -9.54 -15.82
N THR A 375 3.30 -10.48 -15.78
CA THR A 375 3.64 -11.26 -16.98
C THR A 375 2.46 -12.10 -17.45
N TYR A 376 1.72 -12.72 -16.52
CA TYR A 376 0.53 -13.51 -16.83
C TYR A 376 -0.63 -12.63 -17.26
N LEU A 377 -0.88 -11.54 -16.52
CA LEU A 377 -1.94 -10.57 -16.82
C LEU A 377 -1.77 -9.96 -18.23
N ARG A 378 -0.56 -9.55 -18.59
CA ARG A 378 -0.23 -9.01 -19.92
C ARG A 378 -0.31 -10.05 -21.03
N HIS A 379 0.04 -11.30 -20.74
CA HIS A 379 -0.20 -12.38 -21.69
C HIS A 379 -1.69 -12.54 -21.96
N ALA A 380 -2.51 -12.66 -20.91
CA ALA A 380 -3.95 -12.80 -21.02
C ALA A 380 -4.60 -11.62 -21.76
N ALA A 381 -4.18 -10.38 -21.47
CA ALA A 381 -4.67 -9.19 -22.15
C ALA A 381 -4.38 -9.24 -23.67
N ARG A 382 -3.16 -9.61 -24.07
CA ARG A 382 -2.78 -9.77 -25.48
C ARG A 382 -3.53 -10.92 -26.15
N TRP A 383 -3.73 -12.03 -25.43
CA TRP A 383 -4.49 -13.19 -25.91
C TRP A 383 -5.96 -12.81 -26.20
N LEU A 384 -6.58 -12.00 -25.33
CA LEU A 384 -7.93 -11.48 -25.53
C LEU A 384 -8.02 -10.52 -26.73
N GLY A 385 -6.90 -9.91 -27.12
CA GLY A 385 -6.79 -9.00 -28.26
C GLY A 385 -6.65 -7.53 -27.88
N PHE A 386 -6.39 -7.21 -26.60
CA PHE A 386 -6.09 -5.83 -26.21
C PHE A 386 -4.78 -5.35 -26.85
N ARG A 387 -4.73 -4.04 -27.12
CA ARG A 387 -3.46 -3.32 -27.24
C ARG A 387 -3.06 -2.90 -25.83
N GLU A 388 -1.93 -3.40 -25.35
CA GLU A 388 -1.42 -3.11 -24.01
C GLU A 388 -0.17 -2.24 -24.01
N GLN A 389 -0.04 -1.41 -22.99
CA GLN A 389 1.21 -0.78 -22.58
C GLN A 389 1.41 -1.03 -21.09
N TYR A 390 2.65 -1.14 -20.67
CA TYR A 390 3.03 -1.50 -19.31
C TYR A 390 4.22 -0.67 -18.86
N CYS A 391 4.15 -0.10 -17.66
CA CYS A 391 5.23 0.65 -17.04
C CYS A 391 5.06 0.69 -15.52
N ALA A 392 6.10 1.11 -14.79
CA ALA A 392 5.98 1.37 -13.36
C ALA A 392 5.19 2.66 -13.11
N LEU A 393 4.46 2.73 -12.00
CA LEU A 393 3.64 3.89 -11.62
C LEU A 393 4.43 5.23 -11.60
N PRO A 394 5.67 5.30 -11.06
CA PRO A 394 6.49 6.49 -11.15
C PRO A 394 6.77 6.98 -12.56
N GLN A 395 6.86 6.06 -13.53
CA GLN A 395 7.07 6.40 -14.93
C GLN A 395 5.79 6.97 -15.55
N LEU A 396 4.64 6.34 -15.28
CA LEU A 396 3.34 6.81 -15.76
C LEU A 396 3.05 8.25 -15.29
N LEU A 397 3.34 8.54 -14.03
CA LEU A 397 3.06 9.83 -13.42
C LEU A 397 4.22 10.82 -13.53
N SER A 398 5.38 10.41 -14.03
CA SER A 398 6.58 11.24 -14.11
C SER A 398 6.97 11.84 -12.75
N ILE A 399 6.98 10.99 -11.70
CA ILE A 399 7.33 11.38 -10.32
C ILE A 399 8.80 11.82 -10.26
N ARG A 400 9.05 12.91 -9.52
CA ARG A 400 10.39 13.46 -9.34
C ARG A 400 11.27 12.53 -8.50
N ARG A 401 12.32 12.00 -9.14
CA ARG A 401 13.25 11.05 -8.51
C ARG A 401 14.09 11.63 -7.39
N ASP A 402 14.15 12.94 -7.18
CA ASP A 402 15.04 13.58 -6.22
C ASP A 402 14.32 14.03 -4.93
N THR A 403 12.98 13.96 -4.92
CA THR A 403 12.17 14.42 -3.79
C THR A 403 12.41 13.56 -2.57
N GLN A 404 12.70 14.21 -1.44
CA GLN A 404 12.83 13.56 -0.14
C GLN A 404 11.50 13.66 0.62
N VAL A 405 10.99 12.53 1.07
CA VAL A 405 9.72 12.41 1.80
C VAL A 405 9.95 11.68 3.12
N LEU A 406 9.17 12.04 4.13
CA LEU A 406 9.21 11.45 5.46
C LEU A 406 8.95 9.93 5.37
N CYS A 407 9.74 9.14 6.10
CA CYS A 407 9.51 7.71 6.26
C CYS A 407 8.08 7.45 6.75
N THR A 408 7.39 6.46 6.16
CA THR A 408 5.99 6.15 6.51
C THR A 408 5.85 5.77 8.00
N GLY A 409 6.83 5.05 8.56
CA GLY A 409 6.87 4.74 9.99
C GLY A 409 6.89 5.98 10.88
N ALA A 410 7.64 7.01 10.49
CA ALA A 410 7.67 8.28 11.20
C ALA A 410 6.33 9.04 11.08
N ALA A 411 5.65 8.99 9.93
CA ALA A 411 4.33 9.60 9.77
C ALA A 411 3.29 8.98 10.72
N TYR A 412 3.28 7.64 10.85
CA TYR A 412 2.42 6.95 11.82
C TYR A 412 2.77 7.29 13.27
N ALA A 413 4.05 7.32 13.62
CA ALA A 413 4.51 7.72 14.95
C ALA A 413 4.01 9.13 15.30
N ILE A 414 4.22 10.10 14.40
CA ILE A 414 3.76 11.49 14.58
C ILE A 414 2.25 11.55 14.74
N ARG A 415 1.48 10.80 13.95
CA ARG A 415 0.01 10.74 14.12
C ARG A 415 -0.35 10.38 15.55
N ARG A 416 0.17 9.26 16.05
CA ARG A 416 -0.14 8.76 17.39
C ARG A 416 0.24 9.75 18.48
N LEU A 417 1.36 10.46 18.30
CA LEU A 417 1.81 11.52 19.21
C LEU A 417 0.86 12.72 19.19
N GLN A 418 0.39 13.14 18.01
CA GLN A 418 -0.57 14.24 17.88
C GLN A 418 -1.96 13.85 18.42
N ASP A 419 -2.41 12.63 18.19
CA ASP A 419 -3.68 12.14 18.73
C ASP A 419 -3.68 12.15 20.26
N ALA A 420 -2.56 11.80 20.89
CA ALA A 420 -2.39 11.89 22.35
C ALA A 420 -2.40 13.34 22.87
N GLU A 421 -2.07 14.31 22.03
CA GLU A 421 -2.22 15.75 22.28
C GLU A 421 -3.63 16.28 21.92
N GLY A 422 -4.53 15.42 21.45
CA GLY A 422 -5.85 15.82 20.97
C GLY A 422 -5.83 16.61 19.66
N LYS A 423 -4.77 16.43 18.84
CA LYS A 423 -4.59 17.11 17.55
C LYS A 423 -4.66 16.09 16.42
N ALA A 424 -5.35 16.45 15.35
CA ALA A 424 -5.38 15.62 14.15
C ALA A 424 -4.08 15.74 13.36
N PHE A 425 -3.61 14.63 12.81
CA PHE A 425 -2.50 14.60 11.86
C PHE A 425 -2.74 13.55 10.78
N ALA A 426 -2.68 13.97 9.52
CA ALA A 426 -2.90 13.12 8.37
C ALA A 426 -1.63 12.34 8.01
N VAL A 427 -1.71 11.02 7.82
CA VAL A 427 -0.60 10.22 7.28
C VAL A 427 -0.48 10.47 5.77
N ARG A 428 0.68 10.99 5.34
CA ARG A 428 0.99 11.42 3.96
C ARG A 428 2.49 11.34 3.68
N ALA A 429 2.86 11.44 2.41
CA ALA A 429 4.24 11.55 1.94
C ALA A 429 4.79 13.00 2.09
N TYR A 430 4.99 13.47 3.32
CA TYR A 430 5.44 14.86 3.58
C TYR A 430 6.88 15.10 3.14
N THR A 431 7.14 16.17 2.39
CA THR A 431 8.48 16.78 2.37
C THR A 431 8.76 17.51 3.69
N GLU A 432 10.01 17.90 3.94
CA GLU A 432 10.36 18.66 5.15
C GLU A 432 9.57 19.97 5.27
N ALA A 433 9.40 20.69 4.15
CA ALA A 433 8.63 21.93 4.11
C ALA A 433 7.14 21.67 4.43
N GLU A 434 6.54 20.66 3.82
CA GLU A 434 5.14 20.30 4.07
C GLU A 434 4.91 19.81 5.51
N LEU A 435 5.86 19.05 6.07
CA LEU A 435 5.79 18.61 7.47
C LEU A 435 5.86 19.80 8.43
N LYS A 436 6.72 20.78 8.12
CA LYS A 436 6.83 22.02 8.90
C LYS A 436 5.52 22.81 8.89
N ASP A 437 4.87 22.90 7.74
CA ASP A 437 3.57 23.57 7.63
C ASP A 437 2.48 22.82 8.42
N ALA A 438 2.49 21.48 8.38
CA ALA A 438 1.53 20.65 9.10
C ALA A 438 1.70 20.68 10.62
N LEU A 439 2.94 20.73 11.12
CA LEU A 439 3.25 20.62 12.56
C LEU A 439 3.51 21.96 13.25
N GLY A 440 3.89 23.00 12.49
CA GLY A 440 4.28 24.29 13.01
C GLY A 440 5.34 24.18 14.10
N GLU A 441 5.07 24.80 15.26
CA GLU A 441 6.00 24.81 16.41
C GLU A 441 6.24 23.42 17.02
N SER A 442 5.31 22.47 16.83
CA SER A 442 5.50 21.10 17.36
C SER A 442 6.59 20.32 16.64
N LEU A 443 7.01 20.74 15.44
CA LEU A 443 8.11 20.10 14.72
C LEU A 443 9.41 20.15 15.55
N GLY A 444 9.69 21.28 16.22
CA GLY A 444 10.92 21.46 17.02
C GLY A 444 11.00 20.55 18.25
N LYS A 445 9.89 19.89 18.62
CA LYS A 445 9.83 18.92 19.72
C LYS A 445 10.11 17.49 19.26
N LEU A 446 10.21 17.25 17.96
CA LEU A 446 10.44 15.93 17.39
C LEU A 446 11.92 15.74 17.05
N THR A 447 12.43 14.54 17.32
CA THR A 447 13.76 14.11 16.88
C THR A 447 13.67 12.71 16.26
N GLY A 448 14.67 12.34 15.45
CA GLY A 448 14.65 11.06 14.72
C GLY A 448 13.75 11.09 13.48
N LEU A 449 13.61 12.26 12.84
CA LEU A 449 12.91 12.36 11.56
C LEU A 449 13.87 11.94 10.44
N HIS A 450 13.47 10.91 9.69
CA HIS A 450 14.22 10.38 8.56
C HIS A 450 13.44 10.59 7.26
N TYR A 451 14.17 11.03 6.24
CA TYR A 451 13.62 11.27 4.91
C TYR A 451 14.31 10.34 3.92
N HIS A 452 13.51 9.76 3.04
CA HIS A 452 13.98 8.91 1.96
C HIS A 452 13.60 9.54 0.64
N ASN A 453 14.32 9.13 -0.40
CA ASN A 453 13.87 9.39 -1.76
C ASN A 453 12.47 8.78 -1.95
N VAL A 454 11.54 9.53 -2.54
CA VAL A 454 10.18 9.06 -2.85
C VAL A 454 10.18 7.82 -3.76
N LEU A 455 11.29 7.51 -4.42
CA LEU A 455 11.48 6.32 -5.24
C LEU A 455 12.41 5.27 -4.62
N ASP A 456 12.87 5.46 -3.37
CA ASP A 456 13.64 4.43 -2.66
C ASP A 456 12.72 3.24 -2.33
N PRO A 457 13.11 2.00 -2.63
CA PRO A 457 12.38 0.81 -2.20
C PRO A 457 12.21 0.68 -0.68
N ALA A 458 13.05 1.34 0.11
CA ALA A 458 12.89 1.43 1.57
C ALA A 458 11.70 2.31 1.99
N TRP A 459 11.31 3.25 1.13
CA TRP A 459 10.03 3.92 1.24
C TRP A 459 8.94 3.02 0.63
N PHE A 460 7.74 3.50 0.35
CA PHE A 460 6.55 2.72 -0.03
C PHE A 460 6.67 1.80 -1.29
N GLY A 461 7.87 1.55 -1.83
CA GLY A 461 8.06 0.59 -2.91
C GLY A 461 7.39 1.01 -4.21
N LEU A 462 7.33 2.32 -4.53
CA LEU A 462 6.54 2.80 -5.68
C LEU A 462 6.92 2.16 -7.03
N TRP A 463 8.15 1.63 -7.17
CA TRP A 463 8.55 0.91 -8.38
C TRP A 463 7.87 -0.46 -8.53
N ASP A 464 7.37 -1.02 -7.45
CA ASP A 464 6.65 -2.29 -7.41
C ASP A 464 5.17 -2.10 -7.79
N PHE A 465 4.67 -0.87 -7.69
CA PHE A 465 3.40 -0.48 -8.31
C PHE A 465 3.55 -0.33 -9.82
N LYS A 466 2.73 -1.04 -10.57
CA LYS A 466 2.74 -1.05 -12.03
C LYS A 466 1.44 -0.52 -12.58
N ALA A 467 1.49 -0.01 -13.80
CA ALA A 467 0.34 0.41 -14.56
C ALA A 467 0.22 -0.41 -15.85
N LEU A 468 -0.89 -1.14 -15.98
CA LEU A 468 -1.29 -1.82 -17.20
C LEU A 468 -2.38 -1.00 -17.90
N ILE A 469 -2.04 -0.52 -19.09
CA ILE A 469 -2.86 0.37 -19.90
C ILE A 469 -3.41 -0.45 -21.07
N LEU A 470 -4.74 -0.55 -21.18
CA LEU A 470 -5.40 -1.39 -22.18
C LEU A 470 -6.29 -0.56 -23.11
N GLU A 471 -6.25 -0.88 -24.40
CA GLU A 471 -7.20 -0.38 -25.40
C GLU A 471 -7.81 -1.56 -26.17
N LYS A 472 -9.13 -1.64 -26.20
CA LYS A 472 -9.85 -2.61 -27.03
C LYS A 472 -9.82 -2.13 -28.49
N PRO A 473 -9.31 -2.92 -29.45
CA PRO A 473 -9.26 -2.50 -30.85
C PRO A 473 -10.65 -2.20 -31.44
N GLY A 474 -10.69 -1.42 -32.52
CA GLY A 474 -11.91 -1.16 -33.29
C GLY A 474 -12.56 0.22 -33.08
N GLY A 475 -11.90 1.14 -32.37
CA GLY A 475 -12.28 2.56 -32.36
C GLY A 475 -12.02 3.27 -33.70
N PHE A 476 -12.58 4.47 -33.88
CA PHE A 476 -12.36 5.32 -35.06
C PHE A 476 -10.87 5.41 -35.45
N HIS A 477 -10.56 5.31 -36.76
CA HIS A 477 -9.20 5.46 -37.29
C HIS A 477 -8.55 6.77 -36.80
N ARG A 478 -7.41 6.67 -36.11
CA ARG A 478 -6.58 7.83 -35.73
C ARG A 478 -5.39 8.04 -36.70
N PRO A 479 -4.92 9.30 -36.88
CA PRO A 479 -3.81 9.70 -37.76
C PRO A 479 -2.40 9.35 -37.21
N ALA A 480 -1.37 9.58 -38.03
CA ALA A 480 0.04 9.23 -37.86
C ALA A 480 0.76 9.78 -36.58
N TYR A 481 1.82 9.09 -36.13
CA TYR A 481 2.54 9.29 -34.86
C TYR A 481 3.84 10.13 -34.97
N LYS A 482 4.35 10.63 -33.84
CA LYS A 482 5.73 11.14 -33.69
C LYS A 482 6.37 10.60 -32.39
N GLU A 483 7.66 10.31 -32.43
CA GLU A 483 8.40 9.63 -31.35
C GLU A 483 9.21 10.62 -30.50
N SER A 484 9.22 10.45 -29.17
CA SER A 484 10.06 11.21 -28.24
C SER A 484 10.47 10.36 -27.03
N GLN A 485 11.78 10.28 -26.79
CA GLN A 485 12.42 9.57 -25.67
C GLN A 485 12.01 8.09 -25.50
N GLY A 486 11.89 7.35 -26.61
CA GLY A 486 11.52 5.93 -26.59
C GLY A 486 10.03 5.66 -26.37
N PHE A 487 9.21 6.70 -26.18
CA PHE A 487 7.76 6.62 -26.13
C PHE A 487 7.15 7.17 -27.43
N ARG A 488 6.16 6.46 -27.97
CA ARG A 488 5.39 6.90 -29.14
C ARG A 488 4.23 7.77 -28.66
N TRP A 489 4.23 9.05 -29.04
CA TRP A 489 3.22 10.02 -28.62
C TRP A 489 2.26 10.34 -29.78
N TYR A 490 0.98 10.46 -29.45
CA TYR A 490 -0.07 10.92 -30.36
C TYR A 490 -0.20 12.45 -30.20
N SER A 491 0.08 13.24 -31.24
CA SER A 491 -0.13 14.69 -31.23
C SER A 491 -1.13 15.10 -32.31
N GLN A 492 -2.14 15.90 -31.94
CA GLN A 492 -3.08 16.52 -32.88
C GLN A 492 -2.45 17.75 -33.55
N ARG A 493 -2.72 17.94 -34.85
CA ARG A 493 -2.95 19.26 -35.44
C ARG A 493 -4.45 19.41 -35.66
#